data_AF-A0A0A7A430-F1
#
_entry.id   AF-A0A0A7A430-F1
#
_cell.length_a   1.000
_cell.length_b   1.000
_cell.length_c   1.000
_cell.angle_alpha   90.00
_cell.angle_beta   90.00
_cell.angle_gamma   90.00
#
_symmetry.space_group_name_H-M   'P 1'
#
loop_
_entity.id
_entity.type
_entity.pdbx_description
1 polymer ?
#
loop_
_entity_poly.entity_id
_entity_poly.type
_entity_poly.pdbx_seq_one_letter_code
_entity_poly.pdbx_strand_id
1 'polypeptide(L)'
;MPVLPPALESLQVQHNELENLPALPDSLLTMNISYNEIVSLPSLPQALKNLRATRNFLTELPAFSEGNNPVVREYFFDRNQISHIPESILNLRNECSIHISDNPLSSHALQALQRLTSSPDYHGPRIYFSMSDGQQNTLHRPLADAVTAWFPENKQSDVSQTWHAFEHEEHANTFSAFLDPPFRYRLCTQYLRIP
;
A
#
# COMPACT_ATOMS: atom_id res chain seq x y z
N MET A 1 28.25 2.49 -3.98
CA MET A 1 27.67 1.60 -2.96
C MET A 1 28.59 0.41 -2.72
N PRO A 2 28.67 -0.13 -1.49
CA PRO A 2 29.49 -1.30 -1.19
C PRO A 2 28.97 -2.56 -1.90
N VAL A 3 29.89 -3.42 -2.33
CA VAL A 3 29.56 -4.72 -2.94
C VAL A 3 29.42 -5.76 -1.83
N LEU A 4 28.33 -6.52 -1.84
CA LEU A 4 28.13 -7.61 -0.88
C LEU A 4 28.99 -8.83 -1.25
N PRO A 5 29.53 -9.58 -0.26
CA PRO A 5 30.26 -10.80 -0.55
C PRO A 5 29.39 -11.79 -1.35
N PRO A 6 29.93 -12.45 -2.39
CA PRO A 6 29.15 -13.31 -3.29
C PRO A 6 28.63 -14.59 -2.63
N ALA A 7 29.16 -14.96 -1.46
CA ALA A 7 28.73 -16.11 -0.66
C ALA A 7 27.86 -15.72 0.55
N LEU A 8 27.35 -14.48 0.59
CA LEU A 8 26.51 -14.02 1.69
C LEU A 8 25.15 -14.74 1.65
N GLU A 9 24.80 -15.43 2.72
CA GLU A 9 23.52 -16.16 2.85
C GLU A 9 22.48 -15.43 3.71
N SER A 10 22.94 -14.56 4.62
CA SER A 10 22.08 -13.78 5.51
C SER A 10 22.56 -12.33 5.59
N LEU A 11 21.63 -11.40 5.38
CA LEU A 11 21.85 -9.96 5.54
C LEU A 11 20.90 -9.40 6.59
N GLN A 12 21.43 -8.82 7.66
CA GLN A 12 20.65 -8.18 8.74
C GLN A 12 21.13 -6.73 8.89
N VAL A 13 20.35 -5.80 8.36
CA VAL A 13 20.66 -4.35 8.38
C VAL A 13 19.43 -3.53 8.81
N GLN A 14 18.53 -4.12 9.59
CA GLN A 14 17.38 -3.43 10.14
C GLN A 14 17.79 -2.28 11.09
N HIS A 15 16.93 -1.28 11.24
CA HIS A 15 17.15 -0.08 12.08
C HIS A 15 18.36 0.75 11.66
N ASN A 16 18.43 1.09 10.37
CA ASN A 16 19.39 2.04 9.83
C ASN A 16 18.65 3.12 9.02
N GLU A 17 19.40 4.00 8.38
CA GLU A 17 18.89 5.07 7.52
C GLU A 17 19.22 4.75 6.04
N LEU A 18 19.10 3.48 5.64
CA LEU A 18 19.41 3.07 4.27
C LEU A 18 18.30 3.53 3.33
N GLU A 19 18.65 4.34 2.35
CA GLU A 19 17.73 4.72 1.26
C GLU A 19 17.74 3.70 0.10
N ASN A 20 18.86 2.98 -0.06
CA ASN A 20 19.10 2.09 -1.20
C ASN A 20 19.88 0.84 -0.78
N LEU A 21 19.69 -0.26 -1.53
CA LEU A 21 20.45 -1.50 -1.38
C LEU A 21 21.37 -1.75 -2.58
N PRO A 22 22.57 -2.31 -2.37
CA PRO A 22 23.42 -2.75 -3.47
C PRO A 22 22.82 -3.98 -4.15
N ALA A 23 23.43 -4.42 -5.26
CA ALA A 23 23.07 -5.69 -5.88
C ALA A 23 23.18 -6.84 -4.87
N LEU A 24 22.17 -7.71 -4.88
CA LEU A 24 22.09 -8.84 -3.96
C LEU A 24 22.80 -10.06 -4.56
N PRO A 25 23.57 -10.81 -3.75
CA PRO A 25 24.22 -12.03 -4.23
C PRO A 25 23.19 -13.16 -4.39
N ASP A 26 23.40 -14.02 -5.39
CA ASP A 26 22.49 -15.14 -5.70
C ASP A 26 22.40 -16.18 -4.57
N SER A 27 23.41 -16.23 -3.69
CA SER A 27 23.44 -17.12 -2.51
C SER A 27 22.52 -16.67 -1.38
N LEU A 28 21.93 -15.47 -1.45
CA LEU A 28 21.22 -14.90 -0.32
C LEU A 28 19.91 -15.65 -0.04
N LEU A 29 19.79 -16.20 1.16
CA LEU A 29 18.65 -17.00 1.60
C LEU A 29 17.70 -16.20 2.50
N THR A 30 18.25 -15.29 3.31
CA THR A 30 17.48 -14.50 4.28
C THR A 30 17.94 -13.04 4.31
N MET A 31 17.00 -12.13 4.39
CA MET A 31 17.28 -10.70 4.43
C MET A 31 16.33 -9.97 5.39
N ASN A 32 16.88 -9.11 6.23
CA ASN A 32 16.11 -8.16 7.03
C ASN A 32 16.65 -6.74 6.84
N ILE A 33 15.81 -5.91 6.26
CA ILE A 33 16.04 -4.50 5.93
C ILE A 33 14.95 -3.62 6.57
N SER A 34 14.22 -4.16 7.55
CA SER A 34 13.12 -3.46 8.21
C SER A 34 13.59 -2.19 8.90
N TYR A 35 12.74 -1.18 9.06
CA TYR A 35 13.09 0.09 9.71
C TYR A 35 14.28 0.77 9.01
N ASN A 36 14.10 1.08 7.73
CA ASN A 36 15.00 1.87 6.91
C ASN A 36 14.17 2.86 6.07
N GLU A 37 14.81 3.55 5.13
CA GLU A 37 14.19 4.56 4.26
C GLU A 37 14.16 4.10 2.80
N ILE A 38 14.10 2.78 2.57
CA ILE A 38 14.26 2.19 1.23
C ILE A 38 13.01 2.46 0.40
N VAL A 39 13.20 3.04 -0.80
CA VAL A 39 12.12 3.39 -1.73
C VAL A 39 11.86 2.29 -2.77
N SER A 40 12.88 1.52 -3.12
CA SER A 40 12.78 0.42 -4.11
C SER A 40 13.76 -0.70 -3.79
N LEU A 41 13.42 -1.93 -4.19
CA LEU A 41 14.30 -3.09 -4.04
C LEU A 41 15.04 -3.41 -5.36
N PRO A 42 16.31 -3.85 -5.30
CA PRO A 42 16.96 -4.48 -6.45
C PRO A 42 16.29 -5.82 -6.78
N SER A 43 16.70 -6.43 -7.90
CA SER A 43 16.24 -7.78 -8.26
C SER A 43 16.52 -8.76 -7.12
N LEU A 44 15.49 -9.48 -6.71
CA LEU A 44 15.60 -10.48 -5.65
C LEU A 44 16.23 -11.77 -6.19
N PRO A 45 17.16 -12.41 -5.46
CA PRO A 45 17.72 -13.68 -5.88
C PRO A 45 16.68 -14.80 -5.70
N GLN A 46 16.66 -15.77 -6.63
CA GLN A 46 15.68 -16.87 -6.63
C GLN A 46 15.74 -17.74 -5.36
N ALA A 47 16.93 -17.79 -4.74
CA ALA A 47 17.19 -18.54 -3.52
C ALA A 47 16.63 -17.87 -2.25
N LEU A 48 16.17 -16.62 -2.34
CA LEU A 48 15.66 -15.87 -1.19
C LEU A 48 14.36 -16.48 -0.67
N LYS A 49 14.41 -16.96 0.58
CA LYS A 49 13.28 -17.59 1.25
C LYS A 49 12.55 -16.61 2.16
N ASN A 50 13.30 -15.80 2.89
CA ASN A 50 12.75 -14.90 3.90
C ASN A 50 13.20 -13.47 3.65
N LEU A 51 12.26 -12.54 3.46
CA LEU A 51 12.52 -11.11 3.34
C LEU A 51 11.67 -10.34 4.34
N ARG A 52 12.32 -9.55 5.19
CA ARG A 52 11.65 -8.60 6.08
C ARG A 52 12.01 -7.18 5.67
N ALA A 53 11.02 -6.46 5.14
CA ALA A 53 11.13 -5.08 4.68
C ALA A 53 10.08 -4.17 5.34
N THR A 54 9.63 -4.55 6.54
CA THR A 54 8.62 -3.80 7.31
C THR A 54 9.10 -2.38 7.63
N ARG A 55 8.23 -1.37 7.57
CA ARG A 55 8.58 0.04 7.85
C ARG A 55 9.73 0.54 6.96
N ASN A 56 9.41 0.69 5.68
CA ASN A 56 10.23 1.36 4.66
C ASN A 56 9.31 2.28 3.82
N PHE A 57 9.83 2.85 2.74
CA PHE A 57 9.07 3.69 1.80
C PHE A 57 8.83 3.00 0.45
N LEU A 58 8.76 1.66 0.43
CA LEU A 58 8.57 0.91 -0.81
C LEU A 58 7.23 1.28 -1.45
N THR A 59 7.26 1.70 -2.72
CA THR A 59 6.05 2.08 -3.46
C THR A 59 5.42 0.93 -4.24
N GLU A 60 6.20 -0.13 -4.46
CA GLU A 60 5.83 -1.28 -5.28
C GLU A 60 6.38 -2.58 -4.68
N LEU A 61 5.68 -3.68 -4.94
CA LEU A 61 6.16 -5.02 -4.61
C LEU A 61 7.15 -5.51 -5.69
N PRO A 62 8.16 -6.28 -5.30
CA PRO A 62 9.08 -6.88 -6.26
C PRO A 62 8.37 -7.93 -7.11
N ALA A 63 8.89 -8.17 -8.31
CA ALA A 63 8.49 -9.33 -9.11
C ALA A 63 8.96 -10.61 -8.41
N PHE A 64 8.02 -11.44 -7.99
CA PHE A 64 8.33 -12.73 -7.39
C PHE A 64 8.57 -13.77 -8.49
N SER A 65 9.72 -14.42 -8.48
CA SER A 65 10.02 -15.55 -9.36
C SER A 65 9.79 -16.87 -8.62
N GLU A 66 8.96 -17.74 -9.16
CA GLU A 66 8.86 -19.10 -8.66
C GLU A 66 10.13 -19.89 -9.01
N GLY A 67 10.67 -20.59 -8.01
CA GLY A 67 11.66 -21.64 -8.25
C GLY A 67 10.94 -22.95 -8.58
N ASN A 68 11.63 -23.87 -9.25
CA ASN A 68 11.06 -25.16 -9.64
C ASN A 68 10.68 -26.06 -8.44
N ASN A 69 11.19 -25.78 -7.23
CA ASN A 69 10.98 -26.59 -6.04
C ASN A 69 10.01 -25.91 -5.06
N PRO A 70 8.98 -26.60 -4.53
CA PRO A 70 8.17 -26.09 -3.42
C PRO A 70 9.06 -25.80 -2.22
N VAL A 71 9.20 -24.52 -1.89
CA VAL A 71 9.88 -24.05 -0.68
C VAL A 71 9.01 -23.01 -0.01
N VAL A 72 8.90 -23.10 1.31
CA VAL A 72 8.18 -22.11 2.10
C VAL A 72 8.92 -20.78 2.00
N ARG A 73 8.20 -19.73 1.62
CA ARG A 73 8.71 -18.36 1.51
C ARG A 73 7.87 -17.43 2.34
N GLU A 74 8.52 -16.52 3.04
CA GLU A 74 7.84 -15.56 3.91
C GLU A 74 8.36 -14.15 3.65
N TYR A 75 7.46 -13.27 3.22
CA TYR A 75 7.79 -11.91 2.82
C TYR A 75 6.97 -10.89 3.60
N PHE A 76 7.63 -10.01 4.34
CA PHE A 76 7.01 -8.95 5.12
C PHE A 76 7.27 -7.58 4.48
N PHE A 77 6.21 -6.98 3.98
CA PHE A 77 6.17 -5.64 3.39
C PHE A 77 5.21 -4.71 4.14
N ASP A 78 4.82 -5.06 5.37
CA ASP A 78 3.92 -4.25 6.17
C ASP A 78 4.47 -2.84 6.41
N ARG A 79 3.58 -1.84 6.51
CA ARG A 79 3.97 -0.43 6.78
C ARG A 79 4.92 0.13 5.74
N ASN A 80 4.53 0.02 4.47
CA ASN A 80 5.21 0.65 3.33
C ASN A 80 4.25 1.62 2.61
N GLN A 81 4.62 2.07 1.41
CA GLN A 81 3.81 2.96 0.56
C GLN A 81 3.26 2.22 -0.67
N ILE A 82 3.07 0.90 -0.57
CA ILE A 82 2.61 0.06 -1.67
C ILE A 82 1.13 0.40 -1.96
N SER A 83 0.86 0.85 -3.17
CA SER A 83 -0.50 1.25 -3.59
C SER A 83 -1.16 0.26 -4.56
N HIS A 84 -0.36 -0.62 -5.16
CA HIS A 84 -0.81 -1.58 -6.17
C HIS A 84 -0.21 -2.95 -5.91
N ILE A 85 -0.99 -3.98 -6.23
CA ILE A 85 -0.59 -5.38 -6.11
C ILE A 85 -0.37 -5.93 -7.52
N PRO A 86 0.84 -6.43 -7.84
CA PRO A 86 1.11 -6.97 -9.17
C PRO A 86 0.42 -8.33 -9.35
N GLU A 87 -0.05 -8.64 -10.57
CA GLU A 87 -0.67 -9.92 -10.89
C GLU A 87 0.25 -11.12 -10.61
N SER A 88 1.57 -10.92 -10.71
CA SER A 88 2.57 -11.95 -10.41
C SER A 88 2.46 -12.52 -8.99
N ILE A 89 1.91 -11.76 -8.04
CA ILE A 89 1.69 -12.27 -6.68
C ILE A 89 0.69 -13.44 -6.69
N LEU A 90 -0.32 -13.41 -7.55
CA LEU A 90 -1.40 -14.39 -7.59
C LEU A 90 -0.93 -15.73 -8.19
N ASN A 91 0.16 -15.70 -8.96
CA ASN A 91 0.78 -16.87 -9.55
C ASN A 91 1.62 -17.68 -8.56
N LEU A 92 1.79 -17.17 -7.33
CA LEU A 92 2.57 -17.87 -6.32
C LEU A 92 1.80 -19.06 -5.75
N ARG A 93 2.53 -20.10 -5.37
CA ARG A 93 1.94 -21.25 -4.67
C ARG A 93 1.57 -20.92 -3.23
N ASN A 94 0.73 -21.77 -2.64
CA ASN A 94 0.25 -21.65 -1.27
C ASN A 94 1.33 -21.76 -0.17
N GLU A 95 2.56 -22.18 -0.51
CA GLU A 95 3.69 -22.17 0.42
C GLU A 95 4.32 -20.77 0.59
N CYS A 96 3.88 -19.79 -0.20
CA CYS A 96 4.31 -18.39 -0.05
C CYS A 96 3.34 -17.63 0.86
N SER A 97 3.89 -16.96 1.88
CA SER A 97 3.19 -16.04 2.77
C SER A 97 3.67 -14.62 2.53
N ILE A 98 2.75 -13.70 2.30
CA ILE A 98 3.06 -12.30 2.01
C ILE A 98 2.25 -11.40 2.92
N HIS A 99 2.93 -10.55 3.68
CA HIS A 99 2.32 -9.58 4.59
C HIS A 99 2.47 -8.18 4.00
N ILE A 100 1.35 -7.51 3.76
CA ILE A 100 1.24 -6.19 3.10
C ILE A 100 0.31 -5.26 3.89
N SER A 101 0.11 -5.53 5.18
CA SER A 101 -0.74 -4.72 6.06
C SER A 101 -0.18 -3.30 6.21
N ASP A 102 -1.04 -2.35 6.58
CA ASP A 102 -0.65 -0.95 6.76
C ASP A 102 0.03 -0.34 5.51
N ASN A 103 -0.43 -0.70 4.30
CA ASN A 103 -0.03 -0.07 3.05
C ASN A 103 -1.21 0.70 2.43
N PRO A 104 -0.98 1.79 1.67
CA PRO A 104 -2.01 2.60 1.03
C PRO A 104 -2.64 1.91 -0.20
N LEU A 105 -3.05 0.65 -0.05
CA LEU A 105 -3.75 -0.12 -1.08
C LEU A 105 -5.17 0.41 -1.26
N SER A 106 -5.61 0.51 -2.51
CA SER A 106 -6.99 0.92 -2.79
C SER A 106 -8.00 -0.05 -2.17
N SER A 107 -9.14 0.47 -1.71
CA SER A 107 -10.23 -0.34 -1.17
C SER A 107 -10.72 -1.37 -2.19
N HIS A 108 -10.72 -1.02 -3.48
CA HIS A 108 -11.03 -1.94 -4.57
C HIS A 108 -10.04 -3.11 -4.64
N ALA A 109 -8.73 -2.85 -4.55
CA ALA A 109 -7.71 -3.90 -4.53
C ALA A 109 -7.86 -4.81 -3.31
N LEU A 110 -8.12 -4.25 -2.13
CA LEU A 110 -8.34 -5.01 -0.91
C LEU A 110 -9.59 -5.89 -0.99
N GLN A 111 -10.71 -5.36 -1.51
CA GLN A 111 -11.93 -6.15 -1.74
C GLN A 111 -11.71 -7.27 -2.77
N ALA A 112 -10.96 -7.01 -3.84
CA ALA A 112 -10.61 -8.02 -4.83
C ALA A 112 -9.78 -9.15 -4.19
N LEU A 113 -8.75 -8.79 -3.41
CA LEU A 113 -7.95 -9.76 -2.66
C LEU A 113 -8.80 -10.57 -1.68
N GLN A 114 -9.72 -9.92 -0.96
CA GLN A 114 -10.62 -10.59 -0.02
C GLN A 114 -11.52 -11.60 -0.73
N ARG A 115 -12.14 -11.23 -1.86
CA ARG A 115 -12.99 -12.13 -2.65
C ARG A 115 -12.18 -13.33 -3.19
N LEU A 116 -10.99 -13.08 -3.69
CA LEU A 116 -10.11 -14.13 -4.24
C LEU A 116 -9.66 -15.10 -3.15
N THR A 117 -9.09 -14.59 -2.05
CA THR A 117 -8.52 -15.41 -0.96
C THR A 117 -9.58 -16.12 -0.11
N SER A 118 -10.83 -15.65 -0.13
CA SER A 118 -11.96 -16.28 0.57
C SER A 118 -12.69 -17.33 -0.29
N SER A 119 -12.32 -17.49 -1.56
CA SER A 119 -12.90 -18.52 -2.43
C SER A 119 -12.44 -19.92 -1.99
N PRO A 120 -13.34 -20.93 -1.94
CA PRO A 120 -12.96 -22.29 -1.55
C PRO A 120 -12.00 -22.95 -2.54
N ASP A 121 -11.98 -22.50 -3.80
CA ASP A 121 -11.12 -23.01 -4.87
C ASP A 121 -9.79 -22.22 -4.98
N TYR A 122 -9.50 -21.35 -4.01
CA TYR A 122 -8.26 -20.58 -3.99
C TYR A 122 -7.07 -21.44 -3.54
N HIS A 123 -6.07 -21.54 -4.40
CA HIS A 123 -4.83 -22.29 -4.16
C HIS A 123 -3.55 -21.44 -4.31
N GLY A 124 -3.70 -20.11 -4.39
CA GLY A 124 -2.59 -19.16 -4.47
C GLY A 124 -1.89 -18.92 -3.13
N PRO A 125 -1.04 -17.88 -3.01
CA PRO A 125 -0.29 -17.62 -1.78
C PRO A 125 -1.20 -17.15 -0.63
N ARG A 126 -0.69 -17.23 0.59
CA ARG A 126 -1.33 -16.63 1.76
C ARG A 126 -0.98 -15.14 1.80
N ILE A 127 -1.96 -14.28 1.55
CA ILE A 127 -1.77 -12.83 1.55
C ILE A 127 -2.45 -12.26 2.79
N TYR A 128 -1.64 -11.67 3.68
CA TYR A 128 -2.08 -10.98 4.88
C TYR A 128 -2.14 -9.48 4.61
N PHE A 129 -3.34 -8.94 4.65
CA PHE A 129 -3.59 -7.51 4.50
C PHE A 129 -4.54 -7.06 5.59
N SER A 130 -4.34 -5.84 6.07
CA SER A 130 -5.32 -5.15 6.87
C SER A 130 -6.37 -4.56 5.95
N MET A 131 -7.61 -5.04 6.06
CA MET A 131 -8.75 -4.17 5.83
C MET A 131 -8.71 -3.18 6.99
N SER A 132 -7.85 -2.16 6.92
CA SER A 132 -8.05 -1.01 7.77
C SER A 132 -9.46 -0.54 7.43
N ASP A 133 -10.39 -0.75 8.36
CA ASP A 133 -11.63 0.00 8.36
C ASP A 133 -11.22 1.48 8.34
N GLY A 134 -11.07 2.06 7.16
CA GLY A 134 -11.23 3.49 6.94
C GLY A 134 -12.68 3.93 7.22
N GLN A 135 -13.34 3.22 8.13
CA GLN A 135 -14.70 3.31 8.64
C GLN A 135 -14.73 3.10 10.17
N GLN A 136 -13.59 2.93 10.84
CA GLN A 136 -13.51 3.08 12.29
C GLN A 136 -12.57 4.26 12.59
N ASN A 137 -13.21 5.42 12.74
CA ASN A 137 -12.66 6.68 13.23
C ASN A 137 -12.09 7.70 12.23
N THR A 138 -12.59 7.74 10.99
CA THR A 138 -12.80 9.06 10.39
C THR A 138 -14.01 9.65 11.08
N LEU A 139 -13.78 10.63 11.97
CA LEU A 139 -14.76 11.69 12.18
C LEU A 139 -15.01 12.24 10.76
N HIS A 140 -16.01 11.71 10.06
CA HIS A 140 -16.35 12.20 8.74
C HIS A 140 -16.75 13.65 8.96
N ARG A 141 -15.92 14.57 8.47
CA ARG A 141 -16.33 15.97 8.51
C ARG A 141 -17.60 16.08 7.65
N PRO A 142 -18.60 16.83 8.12
CA PRO A 142 -19.81 17.10 7.35
C PRO A 142 -19.46 17.51 5.91
N LEU A 143 -20.30 17.16 4.94
CA LEU A 143 -20.05 17.47 3.53
C LEU A 143 -19.83 18.97 3.33
N ALA A 144 -20.55 19.80 4.07
CA ALA A 144 -20.35 21.25 4.08
C ALA A 144 -18.91 21.65 4.47
N ASP A 145 -18.34 21.03 5.50
CA ASP A 145 -16.97 21.28 5.96
C ASP A 145 -15.91 20.75 4.97
N ALA A 146 -16.25 19.66 4.25
CA ALA A 146 -15.39 19.13 3.20
C ALA A 146 -15.28 20.08 2.01
N VAL A 147 -16.41 20.64 1.58
CA VAL A 147 -16.51 21.54 0.43
C VAL A 147 -15.97 22.94 0.75
N THR A 148 -16.26 23.49 1.93
CA THR A 148 -15.81 24.84 2.32
C THR A 148 -14.28 24.97 2.34
N ALA A 149 -13.56 23.89 2.64
CA ALA A 149 -12.09 23.85 2.58
C ALA A 149 -11.49 24.12 1.18
N TRP A 150 -12.30 24.05 0.13
CA TRP A 150 -11.93 24.37 -1.25
C TRP A 150 -12.18 25.84 -1.64
N PHE A 151 -12.86 26.61 -0.79
CA PHE A 151 -13.23 28.00 -1.07
C PHE A 151 -12.51 28.99 -0.12
N PRO A 152 -12.21 30.22 -0.59
CA PRO A 152 -11.66 31.28 0.24
C PRO A 152 -12.66 31.72 1.33
N GLU A 153 -12.15 32.21 2.47
CA GLU A 153 -12.93 32.52 3.69
C GLU A 153 -14.16 33.40 3.44
N ASN A 154 -14.08 34.33 2.48
CA ASN A 154 -15.19 35.22 2.12
C ASN A 154 -16.38 34.54 1.43
N LYS A 155 -16.28 33.26 1.06
CA LYS A 155 -17.36 32.46 0.46
C LYS A 155 -17.72 31.22 1.27
N GLN A 156 -17.01 30.94 2.37
CA GLN A 156 -17.20 29.71 3.13
C GLN A 156 -18.58 29.66 3.80
N SER A 157 -19.14 30.78 4.29
CA SER A 157 -20.48 30.78 4.91
C SER A 157 -21.57 30.37 3.93
N ASP A 158 -21.55 30.94 2.72
CA ASP A 158 -22.58 30.74 1.70
C ASP A 158 -22.51 29.33 1.13
N VAL A 159 -21.28 28.84 0.93
CA VAL A 159 -21.02 27.46 0.50
C VAL A 159 -21.44 26.47 1.59
N SER A 160 -21.10 26.72 2.86
CA SER A 160 -21.52 25.84 3.96
C SER A 160 -23.04 25.71 4.04
N GLN A 161 -23.77 26.83 3.95
CA GLN A 161 -25.24 26.82 4.00
C GLN A 161 -25.85 26.08 2.82
N THR A 162 -25.30 26.28 1.62
CA THR A 162 -25.76 25.58 0.41
C THR A 162 -25.54 24.08 0.53
N TRP A 163 -24.36 23.67 1.01
CA TRP A 163 -23.97 22.27 1.06
C TRP A 163 -24.54 21.49 2.25
N HIS A 164 -24.97 22.16 3.33
CA HIS A 164 -25.76 21.54 4.39
C HIS A 164 -27.08 20.95 3.90
N ALA A 165 -27.71 21.53 2.87
CA ALA A 165 -28.96 21.00 2.32
C ALA A 165 -28.79 19.61 1.68
N PHE A 166 -27.58 19.33 1.17
CA PHE A 166 -27.25 18.09 0.48
C PHE A 166 -26.68 17.00 1.41
N GLU A 167 -26.52 17.28 2.70
CA GLU A 167 -25.98 16.31 3.67
C GLU A 167 -26.88 15.10 3.92
N HIS A 168 -28.18 15.24 3.64
CA HIS A 168 -29.16 14.18 3.83
C HIS A 168 -29.37 13.34 2.55
N GLU A 169 -28.67 13.65 1.47
CA GLU A 169 -28.76 12.89 0.22
C GLU A 169 -28.03 11.54 0.32
N GLU A 170 -28.57 10.55 -0.38
CA GLU A 170 -27.93 9.25 -0.49
C GLU A 170 -26.52 9.43 -1.10
N HIS A 171 -25.51 8.86 -0.46
CA HIS A 171 -24.08 8.97 -0.83
C HIS A 171 -23.37 10.28 -0.46
N ALA A 172 -23.98 11.23 0.26
CA ALA A 172 -23.32 12.46 0.72
C ALA A 172 -22.02 12.20 1.52
N ASN A 173 -22.00 11.16 2.36
CA ASN A 173 -20.83 10.76 3.14
C ASN A 173 -19.69 10.22 2.26
N THR A 174 -20.04 9.48 1.19
CA THR A 174 -19.08 8.98 0.20
C THR A 174 -18.46 10.14 -0.58
N PHE A 175 -19.27 11.15 -0.91
CA PHE A 175 -18.81 12.34 -1.62
C PHE A 175 -17.95 13.25 -0.73
N SER A 176 -18.27 13.38 0.57
CA SER A 176 -17.40 14.08 1.54
C SER A 176 -16.01 13.44 1.63
N ALA A 177 -15.95 12.10 1.70
CA ALA A 177 -14.68 11.36 1.73
C ALA A 177 -13.86 11.52 0.44
N PHE A 178 -14.50 11.73 -0.71
CA PHE A 178 -13.81 12.04 -1.97
C PHE A 178 -13.14 13.41 -1.96
N LEU A 179 -13.68 14.37 -1.22
CA LEU A 179 -13.20 15.76 -1.16
C LEU A 179 -12.10 15.99 -0.10
N ASP A 180 -11.68 14.94 0.60
CA ASP A 180 -10.66 15.00 1.65
C ASP A 180 -9.22 15.18 1.14
N PRO A 181 -8.29 15.65 2.01
CA PRO A 181 -7.09 16.40 1.61
C PRO A 181 -6.03 15.74 0.72
N PRO A 182 -5.90 14.41 0.51
CA PRO A 182 -4.92 13.94 -0.48
C PRO A 182 -5.23 14.42 -1.91
N PHE A 183 -6.42 14.95 -2.20
CA PHE A 183 -6.80 15.45 -3.53
C PHE A 183 -6.49 16.93 -3.79
N ARG A 184 -6.05 17.69 -2.78
CA ARG A 184 -5.79 19.15 -2.91
C ARG A 184 -4.74 19.48 -3.98
N TYR A 185 -3.83 18.55 -4.27
CA TYR A 185 -2.76 18.72 -5.25
C TYR A 185 -3.07 18.25 -6.67
N ARG A 186 -4.15 17.47 -6.90
CA ARG A 186 -4.45 16.90 -8.24
C ARG A 186 -5.53 17.63 -9.04
N LEU A 187 -6.33 18.47 -8.41
CA LEU A 187 -7.48 19.13 -9.08
C LEU A 187 -7.32 20.64 -9.27
N CYS A 188 -6.14 21.21 -9.02
CA CYS A 188 -5.83 22.61 -9.36
C CYS A 188 -5.66 22.84 -10.87
N THR A 189 -6.48 22.22 -11.71
CA THR A 189 -6.79 22.69 -13.06
C THR A 189 -8.03 21.93 -13.50
N GLN A 190 -9.13 22.68 -13.71
CA GLN A 190 -10.36 22.32 -14.40
C GLN A 190 -11.60 21.95 -13.55
N TYR A 191 -12.53 22.93 -13.55
CA TYR A 191 -13.99 22.84 -13.41
C TYR A 191 -14.60 22.38 -12.09
N LEU A 192 -14.88 23.36 -11.22
CA LEU A 192 -16.09 23.38 -10.40
C LEU A 192 -16.77 24.75 -10.59
N ARG A 193 -17.58 24.85 -11.65
CA ARG A 193 -18.59 25.91 -11.77
C ARG A 193 -19.85 25.37 -11.11
N ILE A 194 -20.26 26.03 -10.04
CA ILE A 194 -21.53 25.80 -9.36
C ILE A 194 -22.66 26.14 -10.37
N PRO A 195 -23.72 25.33 -10.52
CA PRO A 195 -24.94 25.77 -11.21
C PRO A 195 -25.65 26.90 -10.47
#